data_AF-A0A2S2FDC1-F1
#
_entry.id   AF-A0A2S2FDC1-F1
#
_cell.length_a   1.000
_cell.length_b   1.000
_cell.length_c   1.000
_cell.angle_alpha   90.00
_cell.angle_beta   90.00
_cell.angle_gamma   90.00
#
_symmetry.space_group_name_H-M   'P 1'
#
loop_
_entity.id
_entity.type
_entity.pdbx_description
1 polymer ?
#
loop_
_entity_poly.entity_id
_entity_poly.type
_entity_poly.pdbx_seq_one_letter_code
_entity_poly.pdbx_strand_id
1 'polypeptide(L)' 'MKNHRTHRNQVYVSSWTTDQDCYLIEHHHLSLQELCQHLPYSEEEIQMRRKVLGLTQRDRQMLKLL' A
#
# COMPACT_ATOMS: atom_id res chain seq x y z
N MET A 1 -6.10 -30.17 15.18
CA MET A 1 -5.02 -29.20 15.52
C MET A 1 -5.21 -27.97 14.64
N LYS A 2 -5.71 -26.87 15.20
CA LYS A 2 -6.04 -25.64 14.46
C LYS A 2 -4.96 -24.60 14.74
N ASN A 3 -4.09 -24.35 13.77
CA ASN A 3 -3.05 -23.31 13.87
C ASN A 3 -3.69 -21.96 13.56
N HIS A 4 -4.30 -21.33 14.58
CA HIS A 4 -4.68 -19.93 14.50
C HIS A 4 -3.39 -19.10 14.54
N ARG A 5 -2.84 -18.79 13.37
CA ARG A 5 -1.88 -17.69 13.23
C ARG A 5 -2.67 -16.40 13.51
N THR A 6 -2.76 -16.03 14.78
CA THR A 6 -3.19 -14.69 15.19
C THR A 6 -2.16 -13.70 14.66
N HIS A 7 -2.40 -13.19 13.45
CA HIS A 7 -1.72 -12.01 12.96
C HIS A 7 -2.22 -10.87 13.84
N ARG A 8 -1.40 -10.54 14.85
CA ARG A 8 -1.59 -9.42 15.77
C ARG A 8 -1.75 -8.17 14.89
N ASN A 9 -2.99 -7.68 14.77
CA ASN A 9 -3.27 -6.34 14.27
C ASN A 9 -2.65 -5.36 15.28
N GLN A 10 -1.34 -5.13 15.15
CA GLN A 10 -0.73 -3.91 15.65
C GLN A 10 -1.39 -2.80 14.84
N VAL A 11 -2.36 -2.13 15.45
CA VAL A 11 -2.90 -0.88 14.95
C VAL A 11 -1.76 0.13 15.11
N TYR A 12 -0.83 0.12 14.16
CA TYR A 12 -0.01 1.30 13.90
C TYR A 12 -1.02 2.40 13.63
N VAL A 13 -1.05 3.41 14.48
CA VAL A 13 -1.68 4.68 14.14
C VAL A 13 -0.90 5.15 12.92
N SER A 14 -1.44 4.86 11.74
CA SER A 14 -0.79 5.17 10.48
C SER A 14 -0.74 6.68 10.42
N SER A 15 0.44 7.25 10.20
CA SER A 15 0.60 8.68 9.92
C SER A 15 -0.09 9.10 8.61
N TRP A 16 -0.60 8.14 7.84
CA TRP A 16 -1.32 8.32 6.59
C TRP A 16 -2.75 8.75 6.84
N THR A 17 -3.13 9.88 6.26
CA THR A 17 -4.51 10.33 6.19
C THR A 17 -5.26 9.59 5.09
N THR A 18 -6.59 9.61 5.17
CA THR A 18 -7.45 9.09 4.10
C THR A 18 -7.16 9.76 2.76
N ASP A 19 -6.92 11.07 2.73
CA ASP A 19 -6.64 11.79 1.49
C ASP A 19 -5.31 11.35 0.85
N GLN A 20 -4.29 11.06 1.65
CA GLN A 20 -3.02 10.55 1.16
C GLN A 20 -3.15 9.12 0.62
N ASP A 21 -3.96 8.28 1.27
CA ASP A 21 -4.29 6.95 0.75
C ASP A 21 -5.06 7.05 -0.58
N CYS A 22 -6.06 7.92 -0.66
CA CYS A 22 -6.81 8.19 -1.89
C CYS A 22 -5.87 8.64 -3.02
N TYR A 23 -5.00 9.60 -2.76
CA TYR A 23 -4.01 10.08 -3.71
C TYR A 23 -3.12 8.94 -4.22
N LEU A 24 -2.61 8.11 -3.31
CA LEU A 24 -1.73 6.99 -3.66
C LEU A 24 -2.46 5.90 -4.47
N ILE A 25 -3.75 5.67 -4.24
CA ILE A 25 -4.57 4.72 -5.01
C ILE A 25 -4.79 5.23 -6.43
N GLU A 26 -5.21 6.49 -6.57
CA GLU A 26 -5.50 7.12 -7.86
C GLU A 26 -4.23 7.22 -8.73
N HIS A 27 -3.10 7.55 -8.11
CA HIS A 27 -1.83 7.80 -8.79
C HIS A 27 -0.83 6.64 -8.66
N HIS A 28 -1.28 5.41 -8.35
CA HIS A 28 -0.39 4.25 -8.14
C HIS A 28 0.47 3.88 -9.36
N HIS A 29 0.12 4.38 -10.55
CA HIS A 29 0.85 4.21 -11.79
C HIS A 29 2.09 5.12 -11.90
N LEU A 30 2.16 6.19 -11.09
CA LEU A 30 3.32 7.08 -11.03
C LEU A 30 4.54 6.38 -10.42
N SER A 31 5.72 6.89 -10.75
CA SER A 31 6.97 6.47 -10.13
C SER A 31 7.03 6.89 -8.67
N LEU A 32 7.87 6.22 -7.88
CA LEU A 32 8.06 6.59 -6.46
C LEU A 32 8.61 8.01 -6.32
N GLN A 33 9.50 8.43 -7.22
CA GLN A 33 10.06 9.77 -7.25
C GLN A 33 8.96 10.84 -7.43
N GLU A 34 8.02 10.64 -8.36
CA GLU A 34 6.87 11.55 -8.56
C GLU A 34 5.95 11.53 -7.34
N LEU A 35 5.68 10.37 -6.75
CA LEU A 35 4.85 10.27 -5.56
C LEU A 35 5.46 10.98 -4.35
N CYS A 36 6.79 10.90 -4.17
CA CYS A 36 7.52 11.63 -3.13
C CYS A 36 7.49 13.16 -3.29
N GLN A 37 7.18 13.69 -4.48
CA GLN A 37 7.01 15.14 -4.66
C GLN A 37 5.68 15.65 -4.09
N HIS A 38 4.67 14.77 -4.01
CA HIS A 38 3.32 15.11 -3.58
C HIS A 38 2.97 14.59 -2.18
N LEU A 39 3.68 13.56 -1.72
CA LEU A 39 3.48 12.94 -0.42
C LEU A 39 4.70 13.19 0.47
N PRO A 40 4.51 13.55 1.76
CA PRO A 40 5.60 13.83 2.69
C PRO A 40 6.20 12.55 3.26
N TYR A 41 6.55 11.59 2.40
CA TYR A 41 7.03 10.26 2.77
C TYR A 41 8.21 9.83 1.89
N SER A 42 9.08 8.98 2.44
CA SER A 42 10.18 8.38 1.68
C SER A 42 9.66 7.34 0.67
N GLU A 43 10.49 6.98 -0.31
CA GLU A 43 10.15 5.94 -1.28
C GLU A 43 9.82 4.61 -0.59
N GLU A 44 10.56 4.26 0.46
CA GLU A 44 10.34 3.04 1.25
C GLU A 44 8.99 3.06 1.96
N GLU A 45 8.62 4.19 2.56
CA GLU A 45 7.33 4.37 3.22
C GLU A 45 6.18 4.25 2.21
N ILE A 46 6.31 4.87 1.04
CA ILE A 46 5.34 4.78 -0.05
C ILE A 46 5.23 3.33 -0.57
N GLN A 47 6.36 2.64 -0.77
CA GLN A 47 6.35 1.22 -1.18
C GLN A 47 5.66 0.33 -0.14
N MET A 48 5.93 0.55 1.15
CA MET A 48 5.27 -0.19 2.23
C MET A 48 3.76 0.09 2.23
N ARG A 49 3.36 1.36 2.06
CA ARG A 49 1.93 1.71 2.01
C ARG A 49 1.23 1.08 0.80
N ARG A 50 1.87 1.05 -0.37
CA ARG A 50 1.34 0.35 -1.55
C ARG A 50 1.09 -1.14 -1.30
N LYS A 51 1.95 -1.80 -0.51
CA LYS A 51 1.75 -3.20 -0.10
C LYS A 51 0.55 -3.33 0.85
N VAL A 52 0.42 -2.42 1.83
CA VAL A 52 -0.71 -2.38 2.78
C VAL A 52 -2.05 -2.16 2.05
N LEU A 53 -2.08 -1.24 1.07
CA LEU A 53 -3.25 -0.95 0.24
C LEU A 53 -3.53 -2.01 -0.85
N GLY A 54 -2.69 -3.05 -0.95
CA GLY A 54 -2.84 -4.13 -1.93
C GLY A 54 -2.60 -3.71 -3.39
N LEU A 55 -2.03 -2.53 -3.61
CA LEU A 55 -1.84 -1.94 -4.96
C LEU A 55 -0.84 -2.72 -5.82
N THR A 56 0.07 -3.49 -5.22
CA THR A 56 1.05 -4.33 -5.93
C THR A 56 0.63 -5.79 -6.07
N GLN A 57 -0.47 -6.20 -5.41
CA GLN A 57 -0.97 -7.58 -5.47
C GLN A 57 -2.09 -7.77 -6.51
N ARG A 58 -2.81 -6.70 -6.88
CA ARG A 58 -3.90 -6.76 -7.86
C ARG A 58 -3.42 -7.18 -9.25
N ASP A 59 -2.24 -6.73 -9.69
CA ASP A 59 -1.71 -7.08 -11.01
C ASP A 59 -1.50 -8.58 -11.19
N ARG A 60 -1.05 -9.27 -10.13
CA ARG A 60 -0.84 -10.73 -10.16
C ARG A 60 -2.12 -11.56 -10.16
N GLN A 61 -3.23 -10.99 -9.68
CA GLN A 61 -4.52 -11.68 -9.70
C GLN A 61 -5.23 -11.51 -11.04
N MET A 62 -5.11 -10.33 -11.67
CA MET A 62 -5.64 -10.09 -13.02
C MET A 62 -4.97 -10.98 -14.08
N LEU A 63 -3.64 -11.22 -13.98
CA LEU A 63 -2.90 -12.12 -14.87
C LEU A 63 -3.27 -13.62 -14.73
N LYS A 64 -3.98 -14.03 -13.67
CA LYS A 64 -4.44 -15.42 -13.50
C LYS A 64 -5.83 -15.68 -14.08
N LEU A 65 -6.53 -14.63 -14.51
CA LEU A 65 -7.88 -14.70 -15.07
C LEU A 65 -7.90 -14.51 -16.60
N LEU A 66 -6.74 -14.34 -17.21
CA LEU A 66 -6.50 -14.31 -18.66
C LEU A 66 -5.72 -15.56 -19.08
#